data_AF-A0A8S3GMQ7-F1
#
_entry.id   AF-A0A8S3GMQ7-F1
#
_cell.length_a   1.000
_cell.length_b   1.000
_cell.length_c   1.000
_cell.angle_alpha   90.00
_cell.angle_beta   90.00
_cell.angle_gamma   90.00
#
_symmetry.space_group_name_H-M   'P 1'
#
loop_
_entity.id
_entity.type
_entity.pdbx_description
1 polymer ?
#
loop_
_entity_poly.entity_id
_entity_poly.type
_entity_poly.pdbx_seq_one_letter_code
_entity_poly.pdbx_strand_id
1 'polypeptide(L)'
;AHHAFVISFFIRIIHGIPTLIYQTRTISTTTEVAKCEILNSVFQKYYNYGFIIILASSLPVVLTTLFGSLAYHSIRQLAFRTVPLVRRELDKQLASMVLVQAVFNFYVIVPYIVRYVVNFSTNMTRDSYNYVILQFAINLTLNLLYLCFATPFYIYTCVSARF
;
A
#
# COMPACT_ATOMS: atom_id res chain seq x y z
N ALA A 1 4.85 18.68 13.54
CA ALA A 1 3.82 18.06 12.67
C ALA A 1 3.64 18.82 11.35
N HIS A 2 3.33 20.13 11.38
CA HIS A 2 3.05 20.92 10.17
C HIS A 2 4.20 20.96 9.14
N HIS A 3 5.45 21.20 9.56
CA HIS A 3 6.60 21.21 8.64
C HIS A 3 6.84 19.85 7.98
N ALA A 4 6.69 18.75 8.72
CA ALA A 4 6.85 17.40 8.18
C ALA A 4 5.78 17.06 7.14
N PHE A 5 4.54 17.52 7.35
CA PHE A 5 3.46 17.36 6.38
C PHE A 5 3.76 18.11 5.08
N VAL A 6 4.17 19.38 5.17
CA VAL A 6 4.51 20.20 4.00
C VAL A 6 5.67 19.58 3.20
N ILE A 7 6.72 19.13 3.89
CA ILE A 7 7.86 18.45 3.25
C ILE A 7 7.40 17.17 2.54
N SER A 8 6.60 16.33 3.21
CA SER A 8 6.08 15.10 2.61
C SER A 8 5.20 15.37 1.38
N PHE A 9 4.39 16.43 1.42
CA PHE A 9 3.54 16.85 0.31
C PHE A 9 4.37 17.23 -0.93
N PHE A 10 5.39 18.06 -0.77
CA PHE A 10 6.27 18.43 -1.88
C PHE A 10 7.05 17.23 -2.43
N ILE A 11 7.56 16.35 -1.56
CA ILE A 11 8.24 15.11 -1.98
C ILE A 11 7.29 14.26 -2.85
N ARG A 12 6.02 14.14 -2.48
CA ARG A 12 5.02 13.38 -3.26
C ARG A 12 4.75 14.03 -4.62
N ILE A 13 4.64 15.35 -4.68
CA ILE A 13 4.46 16.07 -5.96
C ILE A 13 5.66 15.83 -6.87
N ILE A 14 6.88 16.03 -6.37
CA ILE A 14 8.10 15.85 -7.15
C ILE A 14 8.21 14.41 -7.65
N HIS A 15 7.90 13.44 -6.80
CA HIS A 15 7.89 12.02 -7.17
C HIS A 15 6.79 11.67 -8.20
N GLY A 16 5.72 12.46 -8.29
CA GLY A 16 4.66 12.29 -9.30
C GLY A 16 5.00 12.86 -10.69
N ILE A 17 6.03 13.71 -10.80
CA ILE A 17 6.42 14.30 -12.10
C ILE A 17 6.89 13.22 -13.10
N PRO A 18 7.79 12.28 -12.74
CA PRO A 18 8.23 11.22 -13.66
C PRO A 18 7.08 10.37 -14.20
N THR A 19 6.05 10.09 -13.39
CA THR A 19 4.87 9.34 -13.86
C THR A 19 4.12 10.09 -14.96
N LEU A 20 4.03 11.42 -14.91
CA LEU A 20 3.39 12.21 -15.97
C LEU A 20 4.19 12.22 -17.28
N ILE A 21 5.53 12.14 -17.19
CA ILE A 21 6.41 12.20 -18.36
C ILE A 21 6.47 10.86 -19.09
N TYR A 22 6.54 9.75 -18.34
CA TYR A 22 6.78 8.42 -18.93
C TYR A 22 5.52 7.59 -19.20
N GLN A 23 4.34 8.10 -18.83
CA GLN A 23 3.07 7.43 -19.09
C GLN A 23 2.50 7.90 -20.44
N THR A 24 2.48 6.99 -21.41
CA THR A 24 2.05 7.28 -22.78
C THR A 24 0.79 6.50 -23.11
N ARG A 25 -0.10 7.12 -23.90
CA ARG A 25 -1.26 6.45 -24.48
C ARG A 25 -0.82 5.62 -25.68
N THR A 26 -0.97 4.31 -25.61
CA THR A 26 -0.76 3.38 -26.72
C THR A 26 -2.11 2.89 -27.23
N ILE A 27 -2.27 2.76 -28.55
CA ILE A 27 -3.47 2.18 -29.16
C ILE A 27 -3.10 0.77 -29.60
N SER A 28 -3.82 -0.23 -29.10
CA SER A 28 -3.62 -1.61 -29.51
C SER A 28 -4.03 -1.79 -30.98
N THR A 29 -3.13 -2.26 -31.82
CA THR A 29 -3.38 -2.49 -33.26
C THR A 29 -4.41 -3.58 -33.54
N THR A 30 -4.71 -4.44 -32.56
CA THR A 30 -5.62 -5.58 -32.71
C THR A 30 -7.01 -5.34 -32.13
N THR A 31 -7.15 -4.43 -31.17
CA THR A 31 -8.41 -4.19 -30.46
C THR A 31 -8.89 -2.75 -30.56
N GLU A 32 -8.07 -1.85 -31.11
CA GLU A 32 -8.29 -0.39 -31.17
C GLU A 32 -8.53 0.27 -29.80
N VAL A 33 -8.37 -0.48 -28.71
CA VAL A 33 -8.50 0.03 -27.35
C VAL A 33 -7.24 0.80 -27.00
N ALA A 34 -7.44 2.04 -26.53
CA ALA A 34 -6.37 2.83 -25.97
C ALA A 34 -6.03 2.37 -24.55
N LYS A 35 -4.75 2.16 -24.28
CA LYS A 35 -4.20 1.83 -22.96
C LYS A 35 -3.18 2.89 -22.56
N CYS A 36 -3.03 3.09 -21.25
CA CYS A 36 -1.98 3.95 -20.70
C CYS A 36 -0.89 3.07 -20.13
N GLU A 37 0.29 3.11 -20.75
CA GLU A 37 1.39 2.21 -20.43
C GLU A 37 2.68 3.00 -20.23
N ILE A 38 3.56 2.47 -19.37
CA ILE A 38 4.90 3.02 -19.16
C ILE A 38 5.82 2.38 -20.20
N LEU A 39 6.24 3.15 -21.19
CA LEU A 39 7.10 2.65 -22.28
C LEU A 39 8.58 2.55 -21.89
N ASN A 40 9.02 3.39 -20.96
CA ASN A 40 10.40 3.37 -20.49
C ASN A 40 10.62 2.20 -19.52
N SER A 41 11.38 1.18 -19.96
CA SER A 41 11.61 -0.04 -19.20
C SER A 41 12.35 0.18 -17.86
N VAL A 42 13.23 1.18 -17.78
CA VAL A 42 13.95 1.54 -16.56
C VAL A 42 12.97 2.15 -15.55
N PHE A 43 12.18 3.12 -15.99
CA PHE A 43 11.16 3.75 -15.16
C PHE A 43 10.08 2.75 -14.74
N GLN A 44 9.69 1.83 -15.61
CA GLN A 44 8.72 0.78 -15.30
C GLN A 44 9.23 -0.14 -14.17
N LYS A 45 10.51 -0.53 -14.20
CA LYS A 45 11.13 -1.31 -13.12
C LYS A 45 11.19 -0.51 -11.82
N TYR A 46 11.61 0.74 -11.88
CA TYR A 46 11.62 1.63 -10.72
C TYR A 46 10.21 1.78 -10.12
N TYR A 47 9.21 2.06 -10.94
CA TYR A 47 7.83 2.29 -10.51
C TYR A 47 7.25 1.03 -9.85
N ASN A 48 7.40 -0.13 -10.50
CA ASN A 48 6.83 -1.37 -9.98
C ASN A 48 7.56 -1.89 -8.74
N TYR A 49 8.90 -2.00 -8.79
CA TYR A 49 9.67 -2.64 -7.73
C TYR A 49 10.13 -1.65 -6.66
N GLY A 50 10.65 -0.50 -7.07
CA GLY A 50 11.14 0.53 -6.14
C GLY A 50 9.98 1.25 -5.47
N PHE A 51 9.08 1.83 -6.26
CA PHE A 51 8.03 2.66 -5.71
C PHE A 51 6.88 1.84 -5.12
N ILE A 52 6.18 1.01 -5.92
CA ILE A 52 4.98 0.33 -5.43
C ILE A 52 5.31 -0.69 -4.35
N ILE A 53 6.25 -1.62 -4.61
CA ILE A 53 6.54 -2.71 -3.66
C ILE A 53 7.27 -2.19 -2.41
N ILE A 54 8.34 -1.41 -2.57
CA ILE A 54 9.17 -1.00 -1.44
C ILE A 54 8.59 0.25 -0.76
N LEU A 55 8.54 1.39 -1.46
CA LEU A 55 8.20 2.68 -0.85
C LEU A 55 6.73 2.82 -0.46
N ALA A 56 5.80 2.35 -1.29
CA ALA A 56 4.37 2.54 -1.08
C ALA A 56 3.72 1.43 -0.25
N SER A 57 4.32 0.23 -0.22
CA SER A 57 3.71 -0.95 0.41
C SER A 57 4.53 -1.47 1.59
N SER A 58 5.70 -2.06 1.33
CA SER A 58 6.47 -2.80 2.35
C SER A 58 7.00 -1.89 3.45
N LEU A 59 7.60 -0.76 3.09
CA LEU A 59 8.19 0.17 4.07
C LEU A 59 7.13 0.75 5.02
N PRO A 60 5.97 1.26 4.54
CA PRO A 60 4.90 1.70 5.43
C PRO A 60 4.39 0.61 6.37
N VAL A 61 4.21 -0.63 5.89
CA VAL A 61 3.76 -1.75 6.74
C VAL A 61 4.79 -2.08 7.82
N VAL A 62 6.08 -2.14 7.47
CA VAL A 62 7.14 -2.40 8.45
C VAL A 62 7.21 -1.27 9.48
N LEU A 63 7.18 0.00 9.06
CA LEU A 63 7.23 1.12 9.98
C LEU A 63 5.98 1.18 10.88
N THR A 64 4.79 0.97 10.33
CA THR A 64 3.53 0.99 11.10
C THR A 64 3.44 -0.17 12.08
N THR A 65 3.88 -1.36 11.71
CA THR A 65 3.93 -2.50 12.65
C THR A 65 4.96 -2.27 13.75
N LEU A 66 6.17 -1.79 13.42
CA LEU A 66 7.21 -1.49 14.41
C LEU A 66 6.77 -0.38 15.38
N PHE A 67 6.39 0.79 14.87
CA PHE A 67 5.97 1.91 15.71
C PHE A 67 4.65 1.63 16.43
N GLY A 68 3.71 0.93 15.79
CA GLY A 68 2.46 0.49 16.41
C GLY A 68 2.69 -0.47 17.57
N SER A 69 3.61 -1.43 17.41
CA SER A 69 3.98 -2.37 18.48
C SER A 69 4.71 -1.67 19.63
N LEU A 70 5.64 -0.76 19.33
CA LEU A 70 6.33 0.04 20.35
C LEU A 70 5.36 0.93 21.13
N ALA A 71 4.42 1.58 20.44
CA ALA A 71 3.38 2.38 21.07
C ALA A 71 2.49 1.51 21.98
N TYR A 72 2.04 0.35 21.49
CA TYR A 72 1.24 -0.59 22.28
C TYR A 72 1.98 -1.07 23.54
N HIS A 73 3.26 -1.42 23.42
CA HIS A 73 4.09 -1.82 24.56
C HIS A 73 4.28 -0.68 25.56
N SER A 74 4.56 0.53 25.08
CA SER A 74 4.71 1.72 25.93
C SER A 74 3.42 2.02 26.71
N ILE A 75 2.26 1.94 26.08
CA ILE A 75 0.95 2.14 26.73
C ILE A 75 0.71 1.07 27.81
N ARG A 76 1.10 -0.19 27.56
CA ARG A 76 1.00 -1.26 28.57
C ARG A 76 1.93 -1.03 29.76
N GLN A 77 3.13 -0.51 29.55
CA GLN A 77 4.07 -0.20 30.64
C GLN A 77 3.66 1.04 31.45
N LEU A 78 3.07 2.05 30.81
CA LEU A 78 2.54 3.26 31.47
C LEU A 78 1.33 2.99 32.36
N ALA A 79 0.76 1.78 32.31
CA ALA A 79 -0.36 1.33 33.14
C ALA A 79 -0.14 1.51 34.66
N PHE A 80 1.13 1.53 35.10
CA PHE A 80 1.50 1.69 36.50
C PHE A 80 1.58 3.15 36.97
N ARG A 81 1.40 4.13 36.07
CA ARG A 81 1.46 5.56 36.39
C ARG A 81 0.06 6.19 36.36
N THR A 82 -0.15 7.25 37.15
CA THR A 82 -1.40 8.02 37.31
C THR A 82 -1.82 8.80 36.05
N VAL A 83 -2.00 8.12 34.93
CA VAL A 83 -2.62 8.68 33.72
C VAL A 83 -4.15 8.52 33.86
N PRO A 84 -4.95 9.56 33.60
CA PRO A 84 -6.40 9.46 33.66
C PRO A 84 -6.91 8.33 32.73
N LEU A 85 -7.77 7.47 33.27
CA LEU A 85 -8.27 6.24 32.62
C LEU A 85 -8.82 6.49 31.20
N VAL A 86 -9.51 7.62 31.00
CA VAL A 86 -10.10 7.99 29.69
C VAL A 86 -9.05 8.21 28.60
N ARG A 87 -7.93 8.87 28.92
CA ARG A 87 -6.86 9.13 27.94
C ARG A 87 -6.14 7.84 27.55
N ARG A 88 -5.97 6.94 28.52
CA ARG A 88 -5.34 5.63 28.31
C ARG A 88 -6.16 4.73 27.38
N GLU A 89 -7.48 4.67 27.54
CA GLU A 89 -8.31 3.84 26.66
C GLU A 89 -8.33 4.39 25.23
N LEU A 90 -8.32 5.72 25.06
CA LEU A 90 -8.22 6.35 23.74
C LEU A 90 -6.88 6.04 23.04
N ASP A 91 -5.76 6.12 23.75
CA ASP A 91 -4.43 5.80 23.20
C ASP A 91 -4.31 4.31 22.83
N LYS A 92 -4.86 3.42 23.68
CA LYS A 92 -4.93 1.98 23.43
C LYS A 92 -5.80 1.65 22.22
N GLN A 93 -6.94 2.32 22.09
CA GLN A 93 -7.84 2.20 20.95
C GLN A 93 -7.16 2.64 19.66
N LEU A 94 -6.48 3.78 19.67
CA LEU A 94 -5.73 4.27 18.51
C LEU A 94 -4.62 3.30 18.11
N ALA A 95 -3.85 2.78 19.07
CA ALA A 95 -2.82 1.77 18.80
C ALA A 95 -3.43 0.47 18.22
N SER A 96 -4.58 0.04 18.75
CA SER A 96 -5.30 -1.12 18.22
C SER A 96 -5.78 -0.90 16.78
N MET A 97 -6.32 0.28 16.46
CA MET A 97 -6.73 0.64 15.10
C MET A 97 -5.56 0.55 14.11
N VAL A 98 -4.41 1.12 14.48
CA VAL A 98 -3.21 1.11 13.62
C VAL A 98 -2.69 -0.31 13.40
N LEU A 99 -2.72 -1.17 14.42
CA LEU A 99 -2.30 -2.57 14.28
C LEU A 99 -3.26 -3.38 13.40
N VAL A 100 -4.57 -3.21 13.55
CA VAL A 100 -5.57 -3.87 12.68
C VAL A 100 -5.40 -3.43 11.23
N GLN A 101 -5.18 -2.13 10.99
CA GLN A 101 -4.86 -1.60 9.66
C GLN A 101 -3.60 -2.24 9.08
N ALA A 102 -2.55 -2.38 9.89
CA ALA A 102 -1.30 -2.98 9.44
C ALA A 102 -1.46 -4.46 9.05
N VAL A 103 -2.23 -5.22 9.82
CA VAL A 103 -2.57 -6.62 9.50
C VAL A 103 -3.35 -6.72 8.19
N PHE A 104 -4.37 -5.87 8.00
CA PHE A 104 -5.14 -5.86 6.75
C PHE A 104 -4.26 -5.50 5.55
N ASN A 105 -3.44 -4.46 5.68
CA ASN A 105 -2.50 -4.04 4.62
C ASN A 105 -1.53 -5.18 4.28
N PHE A 106 -1.04 -5.95 5.27
CA PHE A 106 -0.20 -7.10 5.02
C PHE A 106 -0.89 -8.16 4.14
N TYR A 107 -2.13 -8.53 4.46
CA TYR A 107 -2.89 -9.51 3.68
C TYR A 107 -3.17 -9.07 2.24
N VAL A 108 -3.32 -7.77 2.00
CA VAL A 108 -3.54 -7.24 0.64
C VAL A 108 -2.23 -7.10 -0.15
N ILE A 109 -1.14 -6.72 0.52
CA ILE A 109 0.16 -6.49 -0.14
C ILE A 109 0.84 -7.81 -0.53
N VAL A 110 0.73 -8.86 0.30
CA VAL A 110 1.34 -10.17 0.01
C VAL A 110 0.96 -10.73 -1.36
N PRO A 111 -0.33 -10.88 -1.73
CA PRO A 111 -0.70 -11.44 -3.04
C PRO A 111 -0.22 -10.55 -4.20
N TYR A 112 -0.14 -9.23 -4.00
CA TYR A 112 0.45 -8.32 -4.97
C TYR A 112 1.94 -8.59 -5.19
N ILE A 113 2.73 -8.75 -4.12
CA ILE A 113 4.16 -9.09 -4.21
C ILE A 113 4.36 -10.46 -4.87
N VAL A 114 3.57 -11.47 -4.48
CA VAL A 114 3.64 -12.83 -5.06
C VAL A 114 3.45 -12.77 -6.58
N ARG A 115 2.46 -12.00 -7.06
CA ARG A 115 2.25 -11.77 -8.50
C ARG A 115 3.50 -11.22 -9.20
N TYR A 116 4.24 -10.29 -8.58
CA TYR A 116 5.45 -9.75 -9.21
C TYR A 116 6.59 -10.75 -9.24
N VAL A 117 6.73 -11.55 -8.19
CA VAL A 117 7.74 -12.62 -8.15
C VAL A 117 7.45 -13.65 -9.23
N VAL A 118 6.19 -14.10 -9.36
CA VAL A 118 5.77 -15.06 -10.40
C VAL A 118 5.98 -14.49 -11.81
N ASN A 119 5.57 -13.25 -12.06
CA ASN A 119 5.77 -12.60 -13.36
C ASN A 119 7.25 -12.39 -13.71
N PHE A 120 8.12 -12.27 -12.71
CA PHE A 120 9.56 -12.14 -12.92
C PHE A 120 10.25 -13.49 -13.14
N SER A 121 9.88 -14.52 -12.37
CA SER A 121 10.53 -15.83 -12.41
C SER A 121 10.09 -16.68 -13.59
N THR A 122 8.87 -16.45 -14.09
CA THR A 122 8.30 -17.27 -15.15
C THR A 122 8.08 -16.42 -16.39
N ASN A 123 8.74 -16.77 -17.50
CA ASN A 123 8.43 -16.25 -18.84
C ASN A 123 7.09 -16.84 -19.34
N MET A 124 6.04 -16.75 -18.51
CA MET A 124 4.69 -17.26 -18.75
C MET A 124 3.99 -16.60 -19.94
N THR A 125 4.62 -15.61 -20.58
CA THR A 125 4.14 -14.98 -21.81
C THR A 125 4.22 -15.90 -23.04
N ARG A 126 4.90 -17.06 -22.96
CA ARG A 126 4.94 -18.04 -24.06
C ARG A 126 3.68 -18.90 -24.17
N ASP A 127 3.03 -19.24 -23.06
CA ASP A 127 1.82 -20.06 -23.06
C ASP A 127 0.56 -19.21 -22.89
N SER A 128 -0.32 -19.24 -23.89
CA SER A 128 -1.55 -18.42 -23.91
C SER A 128 -2.44 -18.66 -22.68
N TYR A 129 -2.53 -19.90 -22.18
CA TYR A 129 -3.33 -20.25 -21.01
C TYR A 129 -2.79 -19.61 -19.71
N ASN A 130 -1.48 -19.74 -19.47
CA ASN A 130 -0.82 -19.18 -18.29
C ASN A 130 -0.87 -17.64 -18.29
N TYR A 131 -0.78 -17.03 -19.47
CA TYR A 131 -0.93 -15.59 -19.63
C TYR A 131 -2.30 -15.09 -19.17
N VAL A 132 -3.40 -15.77 -19.51
CA VAL A 132 -4.75 -15.37 -19.12
C VAL A 132 -4.94 -15.45 -17.59
N ILE A 133 -4.46 -16.53 -16.96
CA ILE A 133 -4.51 -16.68 -15.50
C ILE A 133 -3.74 -15.55 -14.82
N LEU A 134 -2.56 -15.23 -15.34
CA LEU A 134 -1.73 -14.15 -14.81
C LEU A 134 -2.45 -12.79 -14.94
N GLN A 135 -3.10 -12.50 -16.08
CA GLN A 135 -3.88 -11.26 -16.26
C GLN A 135 -5.07 -11.18 -15.29
N PHE A 136 -5.75 -12.30 -15.04
CA PHE A 136 -6.81 -12.33 -14.03
C PHE A 136 -6.27 -12.05 -12.63
N ALA A 137 -5.16 -12.68 -12.24
CA ALA A 137 -4.50 -12.43 -10.96
C ALA A 137 -4.02 -10.96 -10.84
N ILE A 138 -3.54 -10.35 -11.93
CA ILE A 138 -3.17 -8.93 -11.98
C ILE A 138 -4.38 -8.06 -11.64
N ASN A 139 -5.51 -8.25 -12.32
CA ASN A 139 -6.70 -7.44 -12.10
C ASN A 139 -7.24 -7.64 -10.68
N LEU A 140 -7.27 -8.87 -10.17
CA LEU A 140 -7.73 -9.16 -8.81
C LEU A 140 -6.84 -8.47 -7.76
N THR A 141 -5.52 -8.62 -7.87
CA THR A 141 -4.57 -8.02 -6.92
C THR A 141 -4.55 -6.50 -6.97
N LEU A 142 -4.73 -5.90 -8.16
CA LEU A 142 -4.88 -4.44 -8.28
C LEU A 142 -6.17 -3.94 -7.61
N ASN A 143 -7.29 -4.63 -7.82
CA ASN A 143 -8.56 -4.27 -7.15
C ASN A 143 -8.43 -4.36 -5.62
N LEU A 144 -7.80 -5.42 -5.11
CA LEU A 144 -7.50 -5.56 -3.68
C LEU A 144 -6.63 -4.40 -3.18
N LEU A 145 -5.58 -4.03 -3.92
CA LEU A 145 -4.73 -2.90 -3.58
C LEU A 145 -5.50 -1.57 -3.56
N TYR A 146 -6.45 -1.37 -4.47
CA TYR A 146 -7.29 -0.17 -4.44
C TYR A 146 -8.24 -0.15 -3.24
N LEU A 147 -8.75 -1.30 -2.80
CA LEU A 147 -9.56 -1.40 -1.58
C LEU A 147 -8.79 -0.98 -0.31
N CYS A 148 -7.46 -1.14 -0.30
CA CYS A 148 -6.62 -0.64 0.80
C CYS A 148 -6.77 0.87 1.04
N PHE A 149 -7.06 1.69 0.01
CA PHE A 149 -7.27 3.12 0.20
C PHE A 149 -8.59 3.44 0.91
N ALA A 150 -9.61 2.58 0.78
CA ALA A 150 -10.89 2.73 1.45
C ALA A 150 -10.91 2.13 2.86
N THR A 151 -10.00 1.19 3.15
CA THR A 151 -9.97 0.44 4.41
C THR A 151 -9.81 1.31 5.67
N PRO A 152 -8.96 2.37 5.70
CA PRO A 152 -8.85 3.24 6.86
C PRO A 152 -10.19 3.78 7.31
N PHE A 153 -11.03 4.24 6.39
CA PHE A 153 -12.36 4.75 6.71
C PHE A 153 -13.20 3.71 7.46
N TYR A 154 -13.28 2.48 6.93
CA TYR A 154 -14.05 1.40 7.56
C TYR A 154 -13.47 0.95 8.91
N ILE A 155 -12.14 0.90 9.04
CA ILE A 155 -11.50 0.54 10.31
C ILE A 155 -11.77 1.64 11.34
N TYR A 156 -11.68 2.91 10.95
CA TYR A 156 -12.01 4.03 11.84
C TYR A 156 -13.48 4.00 12.25
N THR A 157 -14.44 3.69 11.37
CA THR A 157 -15.86 3.65 11.75
C THR A 157 -16.20 2.43 12.62
N CYS A 158 -15.65 1.25 12.33
CA CYS A 158 -16.00 0.02 13.06
C CYS A 158 -15.26 -0.14 14.40
N VAL A 159 -14.04 0.39 14.52
CA VAL A 159 -13.22 0.23 15.74
C VAL A 159 -13.32 1.47 16.65
N SER A 160 -13.81 2.60 16.14
CA SER A 160 -14.00 3.81 16.95
C SER A 160 -15.29 3.74 17.77
N ALA A 161 -15.18 3.36 19.04
CA ALA A 161 -16.18 3.50 20.10
C ALA A 161 -16.65 4.95 20.39
N ARG A 162 -16.25 5.92 19.56
CA ARG A 162 -16.74 7.32 19.63
C ARG A 162 -18.04 7.53 18.83
N PHE A 163 -18.57 6.48 18.22
CA PHE A 163 -19.92 6.38 17.68
C PHE A 163 -20.63 5.18 18.31
#